data_AF-A0A2A5J4E2-F1
#
_entry.id   AF-A0A2A5J4E2-F1
#
_cell.length_a   1.000
_cell.length_b   1.000
_cell.length_c   1.000
_cell.angle_alpha   90.00
_cell.angle_beta   90.00
_cell.angle_gamma   90.00
#
_symmetry.space_group_name_H-M   'P 1'
#
loop_
_entity.id
_entity.type
_entity.pdbx_description
1 polymer ?
#
loop_
_entity_poly.entity_id
_entity_poly.type
_entity_poly.pdbx_seq_one_letter_code
_entity_poly.pdbx_strand_id
1 'polypeptide(L)'
;MSSRQKAQESMIYDDFARWIRERLDTGPYSDDIDAARKLGVPPSTVVRWLGAIRYPTRATTREVATLFDVPIHEVLVAAGYMTPDEAARGGAVSGLDDFSTEELQIELTRRATSSQRIDDARLRTG
;
A
#
# COMPACT_ATOMS: atom_id res chain seq x y z
N MET A 1 22.60 22.58 -2.59
CA MET A 1 21.32 22.22 -1.93
C MET A 1 21.08 23.18 -0.79
N SER A 2 19.86 23.72 -0.65
CA SER A 2 19.49 24.70 0.40
C SER A 2 19.23 24.01 1.75
N SER A 3 19.58 24.64 2.88
CA SER A 3 19.35 24.11 4.24
C SER A 3 17.89 23.77 4.52
N ARG A 4 16.96 24.54 3.94
CA ARG A 4 15.51 24.30 4.05
C ARG A 4 15.07 23.00 3.37
N GLN A 5 15.70 22.66 2.24
CA GLN A 5 15.38 21.45 1.50
C GLN A 5 15.87 20.19 2.23
N LYS A 6 17.06 20.23 2.85
CA LYS A 6 17.55 19.14 3.72
C LYS A 6 16.64 18.88 4.92
N ALA A 7 16.17 19.95 5.58
CA ALA A 7 15.28 19.81 6.73
C ALA A 7 13.92 19.21 6.33
N GLN A 8 13.37 19.64 5.20
CA GLN A 8 12.13 19.09 4.65
C GLN A 8 12.29 17.62 4.25
N GLU A 9 13.41 17.24 3.65
CA GLU A 9 13.70 15.85 3.29
C GLU A 9 13.79 14.95 4.54
N SER A 10 14.51 15.41 5.59
CA SER A 10 14.63 14.70 6.88
C SER A 10 13.27 14.46 7.55
N MET A 11 12.41 15.48 7.57
CA MET A 11 11.09 15.39 8.21
C MET A 11 10.20 14.35 7.52
N ILE A 12 10.23 14.29 6.19
CA ILE A 12 9.48 13.29 5.43
C ILE A 12 10.03 11.87 5.72
N TYR A 13 11.35 11.71 5.95
CA TYR A 13 11.93 10.38 6.21
C TYR A 13 11.44 9.86 7.57
N ASP A 14 11.36 10.75 8.55
CA ASP A 14 10.83 10.44 9.87
C ASP A 14 9.32 10.13 9.83
N ASP A 15 8.56 10.78 8.94
CA ASP A 15 7.14 10.52 8.77
C ASP A 15 6.85 9.14 8.17
N PHE A 16 7.58 8.73 7.13
CA PHE A 16 7.44 7.37 6.59
C PHE A 16 7.90 6.31 7.59
N ALA A 17 9.03 6.53 8.27
CA ALA A 17 9.58 5.60 9.26
C ALA A 17 8.59 5.37 10.42
N ARG A 18 7.95 6.44 10.90
CA ARG A 18 6.90 6.36 11.92
C ARG A 18 5.67 5.63 11.41
N TRP A 19 5.18 6.01 10.23
CA TRP A 19 4.00 5.40 9.63
C TRP A 19 4.18 3.90 9.42
N ILE A 20 5.31 3.46 8.86
CA ILE A 20 5.54 2.03 8.63
C ILE A 20 5.74 1.27 9.94
N ARG A 21 6.39 1.87 10.96
CA ARG A 21 6.51 1.28 12.29
C ARG A 21 5.13 0.99 12.89
N GLU A 22 4.21 1.94 12.85
CA GLU A 22 2.84 1.76 13.36
C GLU A 22 2.10 0.61 12.64
N ARG A 23 2.25 0.49 11.31
CA ARG A 23 1.67 -0.63 10.55
C ARG A 23 2.29 -1.98 10.88
N LEU A 24 3.60 -2.02 11.14
CA LEU A 24 4.29 -3.24 11.55
C LEU A 24 3.90 -3.66 12.97
N ASP A 25 3.80 -2.72 13.89
CA ASP A 25 3.47 -3.00 15.31
C ASP A 25 2.01 -3.47 15.48
N THR A 26 1.11 -3.02 14.61
CA THR A 26 -0.32 -3.40 14.62
C THR A 26 -0.63 -4.65 13.79
N GLY A 27 0.30 -5.09 12.95
CA GLY A 27 0.11 -6.22 12.05
C GLY A 27 0.44 -7.57 12.66
N PRO A 28 0.08 -8.68 12.00
CA PRO A 28 0.36 -10.04 12.47
C PRO A 28 1.81 -10.46 12.14
N TYR A 29 2.80 -9.66 12.53
CA TYR A 29 4.22 -9.92 12.30
C TYR A 29 4.92 -10.27 13.61
N SER A 30 5.78 -11.28 13.58
CA SER A 30 6.56 -11.64 14.77
C SER A 30 7.73 -10.69 15.02
N ASP A 31 8.30 -10.17 13.94
CA ASP A 31 9.44 -9.25 13.92
C ASP A 31 9.57 -8.57 12.54
N ASP A 32 10.52 -7.63 12.42
CA ASP A 32 10.81 -6.89 11.19
C ASP A 32 11.26 -7.82 10.03
N ILE A 33 11.84 -8.99 10.32
CA ILE A 33 12.31 -9.95 9.31
C ILE A 33 11.13 -10.71 8.71
N ASP A 34 10.17 -11.12 9.53
CA ASP A 34 8.92 -11.73 9.08
C ASP A 34 8.11 -10.74 8.22
N ALA A 35 8.03 -9.49 8.65
CA ALA A 35 7.43 -8.43 7.85
C ALA A 35 8.12 -8.24 6.50
N ALA A 36 9.46 -8.16 6.47
CA ALA A 36 10.22 -8.05 5.23
C ALA A 36 9.96 -9.23 4.28
N ARG A 37 9.89 -10.46 4.83
CA ARG A 37 9.57 -11.67 4.07
C ARG A 37 8.17 -11.59 3.45
N LYS A 38 7.16 -11.16 4.21
CA LYS A 38 5.78 -11.01 3.72
C LYS A 38 5.64 -9.87 2.71
N LEU A 39 6.42 -8.81 2.85
CA LEU A 39 6.53 -7.73 1.86
C LEU A 39 7.21 -8.18 0.56
N GLY A 40 7.96 -9.28 0.57
CA GLY A 40 8.77 -9.71 -0.58
C GLY A 40 10.03 -8.86 -0.78
N VAL A 41 10.49 -8.15 0.26
CA VAL A 41 11.68 -7.28 0.20
C VAL A 41 12.83 -7.83 1.05
N PRO A 42 14.09 -7.47 0.76
CA PRO A 42 15.21 -7.78 1.65
C PRO A 42 15.02 -7.16 3.05
N PRO A 43 15.42 -7.83 4.15
CA PRO A 43 15.31 -7.25 5.51
C PRO A 43 16.01 -5.90 5.66
N SER A 44 17.14 -5.71 4.95
CA SER A 44 17.87 -4.44 4.91
C SER A 44 17.06 -3.28 4.33
N THR A 45 16.05 -3.56 3.49
CA THR A 45 15.12 -2.56 2.99
C THR A 45 14.24 -2.03 4.11
N VAL A 46 13.64 -2.91 4.91
CA VAL A 46 12.81 -2.52 6.07
C VAL A 46 13.65 -1.77 7.11
N VAL A 47 14.87 -2.23 7.40
CA VAL A 47 15.80 -1.51 8.30
C VAL A 47 16.07 -0.08 7.81
N ARG A 48 16.29 0.10 6.50
CA ARG A 48 16.53 1.44 5.92
C ARG A 48 15.30 2.34 5.96
N TRP A 49 14.11 1.77 5.87
CA TRP A 49 12.85 2.49 6.02
C TRP A 49 12.65 2.95 7.47
N LEU A 50 12.80 2.03 8.43
CA LEU A 50 12.66 2.32 9.85
C LEU A 50 13.73 3.27 10.39
N GLY A 51 14.92 3.25 9.80
CA GLY A 51 16.01 4.17 10.13
C GLY A 51 15.93 5.53 9.46
N ALA A 52 14.83 5.87 8.76
CA ALA A 52 14.69 7.12 8.02
C ALA A 52 15.82 7.38 6.99
N ILE A 53 16.39 6.30 6.43
CA ILE A 53 17.53 6.35 5.48
C ILE A 53 17.04 6.37 4.03
N ARG A 54 15.90 5.72 3.75
CA ARG A 54 15.38 5.56 2.39
C ARG A 54 13.86 5.46 2.39
N TYR A 55 13.23 5.92 1.31
CA TYR A 55 11.81 5.68 1.02
C TYR A 55 11.57 4.37 0.28
N PRO A 56 10.30 3.90 0.22
CA PRO A 56 9.91 2.87 -0.71
C PRO A 56 10.06 3.38 -2.14
N THR A 57 10.60 2.53 -3.01
CA THR A 57 10.49 2.70 -4.47
C THR A 57 9.05 2.51 -4.93
N ARG A 58 8.72 2.91 -6.17
CA ARG A 58 7.39 2.68 -6.76
C ARG A 58 6.92 1.22 -6.69
N ALA A 59 7.83 0.25 -6.89
CA ALA A 59 7.48 -1.16 -6.79
C ALA A 59 7.11 -1.53 -5.35
N THR A 60 7.98 -1.18 -4.41
CA THR A 60 7.78 -1.48 -2.98
C THR A 60 6.63 -0.70 -2.34
N THR A 61 6.24 0.47 -2.88
CA THR A 61 5.03 1.19 -2.46
C THR A 61 3.78 0.35 -2.69
N ARG A 62 3.71 -0.38 -3.82
CA ARG A 62 2.57 -1.26 -4.12
C ARG A 62 2.55 -2.49 -3.22
N GLU A 63 3.71 -3.06 -2.94
CA GLU A 63 3.86 -4.20 -2.02
C GLU A 63 3.41 -3.83 -0.61
N VAL A 64 3.84 -2.66 -0.13
CA VAL A 64 3.40 -2.09 1.16
C VAL A 64 1.90 -1.87 1.21
N ALA A 65 1.31 -1.25 0.17
CA ALA A 65 -0.13 -1.03 0.09
C ALA A 65 -0.92 -2.35 0.13
N THR A 66 -0.46 -3.34 -0.64
CA THR A 66 -1.09 -4.67 -0.72
C THR A 66 -1.00 -5.41 0.62
N LEU A 67 0.17 -5.40 1.26
CA LEU A 67 0.38 -6.15 2.49
C LEU A 67 -0.44 -5.59 3.66
N PHE A 68 -0.51 -4.26 3.76
CA PHE A 68 -1.26 -3.60 4.84
C PHE A 68 -2.75 -3.40 4.52
N ASP A 69 -3.20 -3.83 3.34
CA ASP A 69 -4.57 -3.62 2.85
C ASP A 69 -5.01 -2.15 2.96
N VAL A 70 -4.11 -1.24 2.56
CA VAL A 70 -4.38 0.20 2.54
C VAL A 70 -4.41 0.72 1.11
N PRO A 71 -5.20 1.78 0.83
CA PRO A 71 -5.12 2.47 -0.43
C PRO A 71 -3.69 2.95 -0.75
N ILE A 72 -3.25 2.77 -2.00
CA ILE A 72 -1.89 3.15 -2.41
C ILE A 72 -1.56 4.62 -2.15
N HIS A 73 -2.57 5.51 -2.17
CA HIS A 73 -2.37 6.93 -1.89
C HIS A 73 -1.95 7.18 -0.43
N GLU A 74 -2.37 6.36 0.54
CA GLU A 74 -1.89 6.49 1.92
C GLU A 74 -0.37 6.26 2.00
N VAL A 75 0.13 5.26 1.29
CA VAL A 75 1.58 4.97 1.24
C VAL A 75 2.34 6.08 0.53
N LEU A 76 1.76 6.64 -0.55
CA LEU A 76 2.35 7.77 -1.27
C LEU A 76 2.41 9.03 -0.41
N VAL A 77 1.38 9.29 0.41
CA VAL A 77 1.36 10.40 1.37
C VAL A 77 2.40 10.19 2.46
N ALA A 78 2.43 9.01 3.08
CA ALA A 78 3.42 8.68 4.11
C ALA A 78 4.86 8.78 3.59
N ALA A 79 5.11 8.40 2.34
CA ALA A 79 6.42 8.50 1.71
C ALA A 79 6.73 9.87 1.09
N GLY A 80 5.83 10.87 1.23
CA GLY A 80 6.00 12.23 0.72
C GLY A 80 5.96 12.37 -0.80
N TYR A 81 5.48 11.35 -1.52
CA TYR A 81 5.27 11.40 -2.98
C TYR A 81 3.96 12.06 -3.39
N MET A 82 3.04 12.23 -2.44
CA MET A 82 1.73 12.83 -2.63
C MET A 82 1.39 13.66 -1.40
N THR A 83 0.75 14.80 -1.58
CA THR A 83 0.22 15.59 -0.47
C THR A 83 -1.16 15.06 -0.04
N PRO A 84 -1.58 15.25 1.23
CA PRO A 84 -2.92 14.89 1.66
C PRO A 84 -4.03 15.52 0.79
N ASP A 85 -3.84 16.77 0.36
CA ASP A 85 -4.78 17.48 -0.52
C ASP A 85 -4.89 16.84 -1.91
N GLU A 86 -3.77 16.35 -2.47
CA GLU A 86 -3.79 15.61 -3.74
C GLU A 86 -4.47 14.25 -3.59
N ALA A 87 -4.25 13.56 -2.47
CA ALA A 87 -4.93 12.30 -2.17
C ALA A 87 -6.45 12.49 -2.06
N ALA A 88 -6.90 13.55 -1.38
CA ALA A 88 -8.31 13.88 -1.23
C ALA A 88 -9.01 14.17 -2.57
N ARG A 89 -8.29 14.77 -3.53
CA ARG A 89 -8.81 15.05 -4.88
C ARG A 89 -8.83 13.82 -5.79
N GLY A 90 -7.90 12.89 -5.60
CA GLY A 90 -7.85 11.62 -6.34
C GLY A 90 -8.75 10.52 -5.77
N GLY A 91 -9.27 10.73 -4.56
CA GLY A 91 -10.04 9.77 -3.76
C GLY A 91 -11.55 9.88 -3.88
N ALA A 92 -12.10 10.50 -4.93
CA ALA A 92 -13.49 10.26 -5.30
C ALA A 92 -13.62 8.84 -5.89
N VAL A 93 -13.33 7.82 -5.08
CA VAL A 93 -13.94 6.53 -5.29
C VAL A 93 -15.40 6.79 -5.01
N SER A 94 -16.22 6.71 -6.05
CA SER A 94 -17.65 6.76 -5.90
C SER A 94 -18.06 5.85 -4.74
N GLY A 95 -18.73 6.40 -3.74
CA GLY A 95 -19.15 5.63 -2.56
C GLY A 95 -20.01 4.45 -3.00
N LEU A 96 -20.21 3.46 -2.13
CA LEU A 96 -21.19 2.41 -2.44
C LEU A 96 -22.58 3.01 -2.75
N ASP A 97 -22.88 4.18 -2.19
CA ASP A 97 -24.10 4.96 -2.42
C ASP A 97 -24.21 5.56 -3.83
N ASP A 98 -23.11 5.64 -4.58
CA ASP A 98 -23.12 6.11 -5.97
C ASP A 98 -23.54 5.01 -6.95
N PHE A 99 -23.66 3.77 -6.47
CA PHE A 99 -24.13 2.64 -7.25
C PHE A 99 -25.48 2.17 -6.74
N SER A 100 -26.41 1.91 -7.65
CA SER A 100 -27.65 1.24 -7.28
C SER A 100 -27.37 -0.18 -6.77
N THR A 101 -28.28 -0.71 -5.95
CA THR A 101 -28.21 -2.10 -5.47
C THR A 101 -28.13 -3.10 -6.63
N GLU A 102 -28.80 -2.81 -7.74
CA GLU A 102 -28.81 -3.64 -8.95
C GLU A 102 -27.43 -3.65 -9.63
N GLU A 103 -26.77 -2.49 -9.76
CA GLU A 103 -25.42 -2.40 -10.32
C GLU A 103 -24.39 -3.16 -9.46
N LEU A 104 -24.51 -3.09 -8.13
CA LEU A 104 -23.67 -3.86 -7.23
C LEU A 104 -23.90 -5.37 -7.37
N GLN A 105 -25.16 -5.81 -7.51
CA GLN A 105 -25.49 -7.22 -7.73
C GLN A 105 -24.95 -7.74 -9.06
N ILE A 106 -25.03 -6.95 -10.13
CA ILE A 106 -24.47 -7.29 -11.44
C ILE A 106 -22.95 -7.48 -11.34
N GLU A 107 -22.25 -6.56 -10.66
CA GLU A 107 -20.80 -6.64 -10.52
C GLU A 107 -20.35 -7.83 -9.65
N LEU A 108 -21.06 -8.11 -8.56
CA LEU A 108 -20.80 -9.30 -7.73
C LEU A 108 -20.98 -10.60 -8.53
N THR A 109 -22.04 -10.68 -9.33
CA THR A 109 -22.31 -11.82 -10.22
C THR A 109 -21.21 -11.98 -11.28
N ARG A 110 -20.75 -10.87 -11.87
CA ARG A 110 -19.64 -10.86 -12.83
C ARG A 110 -18.34 -11.39 -12.21
N ARG A 111 -18.02 -10.98 -10.97
CA ARG A 111 -16.80 -11.42 -10.24
C ARG A 111 -16.84 -12.89 -9.84
N ALA A 112 -17.99 -13.37 -9.37
CA ALA A 112 -18.18 -14.78 -9.05
C ALA A 112 -17.95 -15.65 -10.30
N THR A 113 -18.54 -15.28 -11.43
CA THR A 113 -18.38 -15.99 -12.71
C THR A 113 -16.94 -15.92 -13.25
N SER A 114 -16.27 -14.77 -13.08
CA SER A 114 -14.88 -14.57 -13.52
C SER A 114 -13.88 -15.39 -12.70
N SER A 115 -14.11 -15.52 -11.39
CA SER A 115 -13.26 -16.32 -10.50
C SER A 115 -13.38 -17.81 -10.79
N GLN A 116 -14.60 -18.30 -11.01
CA GLN A 116 -14.88 -19.70 -11.31
C GLN A 116 -14.25 -20.16 -12.64
N ARG A 117 -14.16 -19.26 -13.63
CA ARG A 117 -13.45 -19.52 -14.89
C ARG A 117 -11.93 -19.60 -14.75
N ILE A 118 -11.34 -18.89 -13.78
CA ILE A 118 -9.90 -18.94 -13.52
C ILE A 118 -9.54 -20.27 -12.86
N ASP A 119 -10.38 -20.75 -11.95
CA ASP A 119 -10.20 -22.04 -11.29
C ASP A 119 -10.36 -23.21 -12.29
N ASP A 120 -11.37 -23.15 -13.17
CA ASP A 120 -11.56 -24.16 -14.23
C ASP A 120 -10.40 -24.21 -15.24
N ALA A 121 -9.78 -23.07 -15.56
CA ALA A 121 -8.64 -23.02 -16.47
C ALA A 121 -7.39 -23.68 -15.88
N ARG A 122 -7.17 -23.55 -14.57
CA ARG A 122 -6.07 -24.20 -13.85
C ARG A 122 -6.22 -25.71 -13.77
N LEU A 123 -7.45 -26.23 -13.69
CA LEU A 123 -7.74 -27.66 -13.62
C LEU A 123 -7.61 -28.39 -14.97
N ARG A 124 -7.60 -27.67 -16.11
CA ARG A 124 -7.48 -28.28 -17.46
C ARG A 124 -6.05 -28.32 -18.01
N THR A 125 -5.08 -27.73 -17.31
CA THR A 125 -3.69 -27.63 -17.78
C THR A 125 -2.68 -28.40 -16.90
N GLY A 126 -3.15 -29.10 -15.87
CA GLY A 126 -2.38 -30.08 -15.10
C GLY A 126 -2.77 -31.50 -15.47
#